data_AF-A0A924RVA8-F1
#
_entry.id   AF-A0A924RVA8-F1
#
_cell.length_a   1.000
_cell.length_b   1.000
_cell.length_c   1.000
_cell.angle_alpha   90.00
_cell.angle_beta   90.00
_cell.angle_gamma   90.00
#
_symmetry.space_group_name_H-M   'P 1'
#
loop_
_entity.id
_entity.type
_entity.pdbx_description
1 polymer ?
#
loop_
_entity_poly.entity_id
_entity_poly.type
_entity_poly.pdbx_seq_one_letter_code
_entity_poly.pdbx_strand_id
1 'polypeptide(L)'
;PWYLNIHEAHREIDKLSSLMQQKFGEAFELFVHTDGCLAFSCHICDKLDCNVRQHPFTEKIPFTLENISSNLKHGIIDVRETIIA
;
A
#
# COMPACT_ATOMS: atom_id res chain seq x y z
N PRO A 1 -5.32 2.66 -2.36
CA PRO A 1 -6.78 2.97 -2.45
C PRO A 1 -7.08 4.37 -1.92
N TRP A 2 -8.19 4.99 -2.32
CA TRP A 2 -8.64 6.29 -1.79
C TRP A 2 -9.28 6.12 -0.40
N TYR A 3 -8.48 5.80 0.61
CA TYR A 3 -8.93 5.69 2.01
C TYR A 3 -8.81 7.02 2.76
N LEU A 4 -7.70 7.72 2.55
CA LEU A 4 -7.32 8.91 3.31
C LEU A 4 -6.89 10.00 2.34
N ASN A 5 -7.16 11.25 2.69
CA ASN A 5 -6.47 12.38 2.09
C ASN A 5 -5.04 12.50 2.68
N ILE A 6 -4.22 13.38 2.11
CA ILE A 6 -2.81 13.51 2.50
C ILE A 6 -2.61 13.92 3.97
N HIS A 7 -3.49 14.77 4.51
CA HIS A 7 -3.42 15.18 5.92
C HIS A 7 -3.80 14.04 6.88
N GLU A 8 -4.78 13.23 6.50
CA GLU A 8 -5.15 12.03 7.25
C GLU A 8 -4.04 10.97 7.22
N ALA A 9 -3.45 10.73 6.04
CA ALA A 9 -2.35 9.79 5.89
C ALA A 9 -1.12 10.19 6.72
N HIS A 10 -0.78 11.49 6.75
CA HIS A 10 0.29 12.01 7.59
C HIS A 10 0.03 11.72 9.08
N ARG A 11 -1.18 11.95 9.57
CA ARG A 11 -1.53 11.63 10.98
C ARG A 11 -1.39 10.15 11.31
N GLU A 12 -1.71 9.25 10.37
CA GLU A 12 -1.50 7.82 10.59
C GLU A 12 -0.01 7.44 10.59
N ILE A 13 0.82 8.10 9.77
CA ILE A 13 2.27 7.93 9.81
C ILE A 13 2.85 8.40 11.15
N ASP A 14 2.39 9.55 11.69
CA ASP A 14 2.85 10.06 12.99
C ASP A 14 2.55 9.07 14.13
N LYS A 15 1.36 8.45 14.11
CA LYS A 15 0.99 7.41 15.07
C LYS A 15 1.90 6.19 14.94
N LEU A 16 2.18 5.73 13.71
CA LEU A 16 3.09 4.62 13.46
C LEU A 16 4.50 4.93 13.99
N SER A 17 5.04 6.11 13.68
CA SER A 17 6.35 6.55 14.15
C SER A 17 6.42 6.57 15.68
N SER A 18 5.39 7.10 16.34
CA SER A 18 5.31 7.13 17.80
C SER A 18 5.30 5.73 18.41
N LEU A 19 4.56 4.79 17.82
CA LEU A 19 4.52 3.39 18.25
C LEU A 19 5.88 2.69 18.08
N MET A 20 6.58 2.97 16.98
CA MET A 20 7.90 2.39 16.75
C MET A 20 8.94 2.93 17.73
N GLN A 21 8.93 4.24 17.99
CA GLN A 21 9.80 4.86 19.01
C GLN A 21 9.53 4.30 20.40
N GLN A 22 8.25 4.12 20.77
CA GLN A 22 7.90 3.51 22.05
C GLN A 22 8.44 2.08 22.19
N LYS A 23 8.47 1.31 21.09
CA LYS A 23 8.85 -0.10 21.09
C LYS A 23 10.36 -0.33 20.98
N PHE A 24 11.07 0.51 20.22
CA PHE A 24 12.47 0.31 19.84
C PHE A 24 13.42 1.42 20.34
N GLY A 25 12.89 2.47 20.95
CA GLY A 25 13.67 3.60 21.47
C GLY A 25 14.15 4.58 20.39
N GLU A 26 15.07 5.46 20.78
CA GLU A 26 15.57 6.57 19.95
C GLU A 26 16.52 6.14 18.82
N ALA A 27 16.95 4.87 18.80
CA ALA A 27 17.85 4.34 17.78
C ALA A 27 17.14 3.87 16.50
N PHE A 28 15.84 4.16 16.36
CA PHE A 28 15.02 3.75 15.23
C PHE A 28 14.56 4.95 14.40
N GLU A 29 14.81 4.89 13.09
CA GLU A 29 14.38 5.89 12.11
C GLU A 29 13.55 5.22 11.00
N LEU A 30 12.42 5.83 10.64
CA LEU A 30 11.50 5.31 9.63
C LEU A 30 11.05 6.45 8.70
N PHE A 31 11.09 6.17 7.41
CA PHE A 31 10.51 7.04 6.38
C PHE A 31 9.40 6.29 5.65
N VAL A 32 8.17 6.77 5.75
CA VAL A 32 7.02 6.20 5.05
C VAL A 32 6.61 7.13 3.94
N HIS A 33 6.68 6.66 2.70
CA HIS A 33 6.14 7.36 1.54
C HIS A 33 4.68 6.98 1.32
N THR A 34 3.80 7.98 1.14
CA THR A 34 2.40 7.77 0.77
C THR A 34 2.16 8.15 -0.68
N ASP A 35 1.91 7.15 -1.51
CA ASP A 35 1.52 7.32 -2.90
C ASP A 35 0.02 7.61 -3.04
N GLY A 36 -0.33 8.43 -4.04
CA GLY A 36 -1.70 8.57 -4.50
C GLY A 36 -2.19 7.29 -5.20
N CYS A 37 -3.50 7.04 -5.16
CA CYS A 37 -4.10 5.91 -5.86
C CYS A 37 -4.05 6.12 -7.38
N LEU A 38 -3.61 5.11 -8.13
CA LEU A 38 -3.49 5.14 -9.59
C LEU A 38 -4.50 4.17 -10.24
N ALA A 39 -4.81 4.41 -11.53
CA ALA A 39 -5.85 3.66 -12.24
C ALA A 39 -5.56 2.15 -12.29
N PHE A 40 -4.30 1.74 -12.51
CA PHE A 40 -3.93 0.32 -12.56
C PHE A 40 -4.24 -0.43 -11.26
N SER A 41 -4.19 0.26 -10.10
CA SER A 41 -4.48 -0.32 -8.79
C SER A 41 -5.96 -0.68 -8.61
N CYS A 42 -6.87 -0.14 -9.44
CA CYS A 42 -8.31 -0.42 -9.34
C CYS A 42 -8.62 -1.92 -9.44
N HIS A 43 -7.86 -2.65 -10.27
CA HIS A 43 -8.07 -4.08 -10.49
C HIS A 43 -7.79 -4.94 -9.25
N ILE A 44 -6.95 -4.46 -8.33
CA ILE A 44 -6.59 -5.16 -7.09
C ILE A 44 -7.18 -4.51 -5.82
N CYS A 45 -7.88 -3.39 -5.97
CA CYS A 45 -8.40 -2.60 -4.86
C CYS A 45 -9.70 -3.20 -4.32
N ASP A 46 -9.69 -3.67 -3.06
CA ASP A 46 -10.82 -4.27 -2.36
C ASP A 46 -11.79 -3.25 -1.72
N LYS A 47 -11.53 -1.94 -1.87
CA LYS A 47 -12.50 -0.88 -1.54
C LYS A 47 -13.66 -0.88 -2.55
N LEU A 48 -14.70 -1.66 -2.29
CA LEU A 48 -15.83 -1.86 -3.21
C LEU A 48 -16.60 -0.55 -3.48
N ASP A 49 -16.77 0.28 -2.46
CA ASP A 49 -17.46 1.57 -2.45
C ASP A 49 -16.54 2.75 -2.84
N CYS A 50 -15.73 2.58 -3.88
CA CYS A 50 -14.82 3.62 -4.35
C CYS A 50 -15.48 4.51 -5.41
N ASN A 51 -15.88 5.73 -5.03
CA ASN A 51 -16.57 6.69 -5.90
C ASN A 51 -15.73 7.22 -7.08
N VAL A 52 -14.41 7.03 -7.03
CA VAL A 52 -13.44 7.49 -8.05
C VAL A 52 -12.81 6.31 -8.81
N ARG A 53 -13.40 5.11 -8.70
CA ARG A 53 -12.91 3.90 -9.35
C ARG A 53 -12.99 4.04 -10.88
N GLN A 54 -11.87 3.78 -11.55
CA GLN A 54 -11.78 3.84 -13.02
C GLN A 54 -11.90 2.47 -13.69
N HIS A 55 -11.51 1.39 -13.00
CA HIS A 55 -11.60 0.01 -13.52
C HIS A 55 -12.27 -0.93 -12.51
N PRO A 56 -12.96 -1.98 -12.99
CA PRO A 56 -13.57 -2.97 -12.11
C PRO A 56 -12.51 -3.70 -11.28
N PHE A 57 -12.90 -4.11 -10.07
CA PHE A 57 -12.11 -5.05 -9.28
C PHE A 57 -12.02 -6.39 -10.01
N THR A 58 -10.87 -7.03 -9.98
CA THR A 58 -10.62 -8.32 -10.62
C THR A 58 -10.31 -9.37 -9.56
N GLU A 59 -9.25 -9.15 -8.77
CA GLU A 59 -8.81 -10.11 -7.76
C GLU A 59 -8.02 -9.43 -6.64
N LYS A 60 -8.05 -10.04 -5.46
CA LYS A 60 -7.19 -9.61 -4.35
C LYS A 60 -5.85 -10.32 -4.48
N ILE A 61 -4.77 -9.55 -4.41
CA ILE A 61 -3.43 -10.11 -4.35
C ILE A 61 -3.08 -10.44 -2.89
N PRO A 62 -2.61 -11.65 -2.58
CA PRO A 62 -2.04 -11.94 -1.27
C PRO A 62 -0.68 -11.22 -1.15
N PHE A 63 -0.46 -10.53 -0.04
CA PHE A 63 0.85 -9.94 0.25
C PHE A 63 1.75 -11.02 0.86
N THR A 64 2.88 -11.28 0.22
CA THR A 64 3.92 -12.22 0.67
C THR A 64 5.22 -11.46 0.91
N LEU A 65 6.18 -12.08 1.61
CA LEU A 65 7.45 -11.41 1.87
C LEU A 65 8.18 -11.06 0.55
N GLU A 66 8.12 -11.96 -0.41
CA GLU A 66 8.76 -11.83 -1.72
C GLU A 66 8.16 -10.65 -2.49
N ASN A 67 6.83 -10.53 -2.56
CA ASN A 67 6.20 -9.48 -3.35
C ASN A 67 6.24 -8.10 -2.68
N ILE A 68 6.21 -8.01 -1.34
CA ILE A 68 6.32 -6.74 -0.62
C ILE A 68 7.74 -6.18 -0.72
N SER A 69 8.74 -7.06 -0.77
CA SER A 69 10.16 -6.66 -0.81
C SER A 69 10.62 -6.20 -2.19
N SER A 70 9.82 -6.45 -3.23
CA SER A 70 10.08 -5.98 -4.60
C SER A 70 9.89 -4.46 -4.71
N ASN A 71 10.80 -3.76 -5.39
CA ASN A 71 10.65 -2.35 -5.72
C ASN A 71 9.81 -2.15 -6.99
N LEU A 72 8.58 -2.67 -6.97
CA LEU A 72 7.60 -2.56 -8.04
C LEU A 72 6.26 -2.10 -7.45
N LYS A 73 5.46 -1.41 -8.27
CA LYS A 73 4.11 -1.03 -7.88
C LYS A 73 3.19 -2.22 -8.08
N HIS A 74 2.54 -2.68 -7.02
CA HIS A 74 1.66 -3.84 -7.07
C HIS A 74 0.46 -3.63 -8.01
N GLY A 75 0.31 -4.56 -8.95
CA GLY A 75 -0.79 -4.65 -9.90
C GLY A 75 -0.92 -6.08 -10.43
N ILE A 76 -1.93 -6.34 -11.26
CA ILE A 76 -2.18 -7.69 -11.80
C ILE A 76 -0.95 -8.26 -12.54
N ILE A 77 -0.21 -7.42 -13.25
CA ILE A 77 0.94 -7.84 -14.06
C ILE A 77 2.13 -8.22 -13.15
N ASP A 78 2.37 -7.41 -12.10
CA ASP A 78 3.50 -7.56 -11.18
C ASP A 78 3.47 -8.91 -10.44
N VAL A 79 2.31 -9.33 -9.94
CA VAL A 79 2.19 -10.57 -9.16
C VAL A 79 2.24 -11.84 -10.02
N ARG A 80 1.94 -11.73 -11.32
CA ARG A 80 1.92 -12.89 -12.24
C ARG A 80 3.31 -13.28 -12.74
N GLU A 81 4.26 -12.36 -12.78
CA GLU A 81 5.65 -12.68 -13.14
C GLU A 81 6.43 -13.32 -11.99
N THR A 82 6.07 -13.05 -10.73
CA THR A 82 6.73 -13.68 -9.55
C THR A 82 6.33 -15.14 -9.34
N ILE A 83 5.19 -15.59 -9.88
CA ILE A 83 4.71 -16.99 -9.72
C ILE A 83 5.33 -17.94 -10.76
N ILE A 84 5.97 -17.39 -11.81
CA ILE A 84 6.54 -18.18 -12.94
C ILE A 84 8.09 -18.27 -12.85
N ALA A 85 8.72 -17.61 -11.88
CA ALA A 85 10.16 -17.63 -11.64
C ALA A 85 10.56 -18.58 -10.49
#